data_AF-A0A970YFI0-F1
#
_entry.id   AF-A0A970YFI0-F1
#
_cell.length_a   1.000
_cell.length_b   1.000
_cell.length_c   1.000
_cell.angle_alpha   90.00
_cell.angle_beta   90.00
_cell.angle_gamma   90.00
#
_symmetry.space_group_name_H-M   'P 1'
#
loop_
_entity.id
_entity.type
_entity.pdbx_description
1 polymer ?
#
loop_
_entity_poly.entity_id
_entity_poly.type
_entity_poly.pdbx_seq_one_letter_code
_entity_poly.pdbx_strand_id
1 'polypeptide(L)'
;MADSRQHPRTPSLPQLAAAAILIVLLATGLLLVTRALRQPPADAAGVGPPGTAVGVQVYVDSIKGNDSASGLSPESAWRTFAPLHRYPLQPGDTVNLSRGSSWDTGLRLVRSGTEKAPITVRPYGAGPAPALSATDHGGTGSGRPVYVDADWIVIEGLYLHDSGGSGVWLHNGSDHNVVRGCEAYRTAAGVSVSGQHNLVVGNYFHDLVMEVDLPGSSYGAVGVWLRNPFNEVSHNVFVNCRAPSLEYGYDGGAVELYGNADGSHVHHNYVRDCEGFMEVAGPSARGSARNVTVSYNLIVHSGRLLGFHLGGPEASTVEAFYFENNTVLDTRSTGVHWLNYFMDGLPPATALTVRNNIFQLGDFTQVSSSPSFAHEYNLYSLSEARTEMGFTLAESETLTRSQLFDAEAPELHLQSDSPAVGAGLATDGAPVDLGAWAHGQTPELIGCYPAEAPATGGVVVVLVGFGFQKGVQASVGGQACQGLERRSPNQVVCTLPSIAPGSHTVAVTNLDGGSTALEDVLLAQ
;
A
#
# COMPACT_ATOMS: atom_id res chain seq x y z
N MET A 1 9.05 -44.54 -52.32
CA MET A 1 10.31 -44.45 -53.09
C MET A 1 10.88 -43.07 -52.88
N ALA A 2 12.22 -42.99 -52.73
CA ALA A 2 13.03 -41.85 -52.31
C ALA A 2 13.10 -41.64 -50.79
N ASP A 3 14.21 -42.17 -50.27
CA ASP A 3 14.80 -42.11 -48.94
C ASP A 3 15.95 -41.07 -48.96
N SER A 4 16.42 -40.71 -47.78
CA SER A 4 17.67 -40.01 -47.41
C SER A 4 17.68 -38.48 -47.29
N ARG A 5 17.93 -38.01 -46.06
CA ARG A 5 19.02 -37.09 -45.64
C ARG A 5 18.85 -36.79 -44.13
N GLN A 6 19.56 -37.49 -43.25
CA GLN A 6 20.88 -37.14 -42.68
C GLN A 6 20.89 -35.93 -41.72
N HIS A 7 20.99 -36.21 -40.42
CA HIS A 7 21.81 -35.42 -39.47
C HIS A 7 23.29 -35.44 -39.93
N PRO A 8 24.11 -34.38 -39.71
CA PRO A 8 24.83 -34.28 -38.41
C PRO A 8 25.37 -32.89 -37.96
N ARG A 9 25.68 -32.83 -36.65
CA ARG A 9 26.84 -32.18 -35.96
C ARG A 9 26.96 -30.64 -35.86
N THR A 10 26.99 -30.18 -34.62
CA THR A 10 27.92 -29.14 -34.11
C THR A 10 29.31 -29.77 -33.87
N PRO A 11 30.43 -29.01 -33.98
CA PRO A 11 31.00 -28.40 -32.76
C PRO A 11 31.79 -27.07 -32.91
N SER A 12 32.00 -26.46 -31.73
CA SER A 12 33.12 -25.63 -31.23
C SER A 12 33.42 -24.25 -31.83
N LEU A 13 33.29 -23.23 -30.97
CA LEU A 13 34.01 -21.95 -31.03
C LEU A 13 35.27 -22.03 -30.14
N PRO A 14 36.37 -21.31 -30.46
CA PRO A 14 37.67 -21.50 -29.83
C PRO A 14 37.84 -20.71 -28.54
N GLN A 15 38.68 -21.26 -27.65
CA GLN A 15 39.29 -20.60 -26.49
C GLN A 15 40.35 -19.59 -26.96
N LEU A 16 40.40 -18.41 -26.32
CA LEU A 16 41.59 -17.57 -26.25
C LEU A 16 41.87 -17.23 -24.79
N ALA A 17 43.16 -17.31 -24.47
CA ALA A 17 43.70 -17.58 -23.17
C ALA A 17 44.01 -16.33 -22.33
N ALA A 18 44.09 -16.60 -21.03
CA ALA A 18 44.70 -15.87 -19.94
C ALA A 18 45.86 -14.91 -20.27
N ALA A 19 45.85 -13.76 -19.58
CA ALA A 19 47.05 -13.12 -19.05
C ALA A 19 46.78 -12.79 -17.57
N ALA A 20 47.63 -13.33 -16.70
CA ALA A 20 47.71 -13.04 -15.27
C ALA A 20 49.03 -12.31 -14.98
N ILE A 21 49.15 -11.79 -13.74
CA ILE A 21 50.33 -11.24 -13.00
C ILE A 21 50.28 -9.68 -12.87
N LEU A 22 50.35 -9.01 -11.70
CA LEU A 22 50.54 -9.37 -10.27
C LEU A 22 50.55 -8.08 -9.38
N ILE A 23 49.84 -8.11 -8.21
CA ILE A 23 50.11 -7.57 -6.83
C ILE A 23 50.64 -6.10 -6.69
N VAL A 24 50.27 -5.18 -5.76
CA VAL A 24 50.00 -5.13 -4.30
C VAL A 24 49.27 -3.77 -4.04
N LEU A 25 48.25 -3.62 -3.18
CA LEU A 25 48.37 -3.14 -1.79
C LEU A 25 47.00 -3.06 -1.12
N LEU A 26 46.97 -3.52 0.13
CA LEU A 26 45.89 -3.37 1.11
C LEU A 26 45.49 -1.90 1.29
N ALA A 27 44.18 -1.65 1.29
CA ALA A 27 43.58 -0.64 2.14
C ALA A 27 42.13 -1.04 2.44
N THR A 28 41.89 -1.30 3.72
CA THR A 28 40.59 -1.41 4.39
C THR A 28 39.60 -0.35 3.88
N GLY A 29 38.58 -0.80 3.14
CA GLY A 29 37.45 0.01 2.73
C GLY A 29 36.18 -0.50 3.40
N LEU A 30 36.01 -0.13 4.66
CA LEU A 30 34.75 -0.20 5.38
C LEU A 30 33.71 0.60 4.57
N LEU A 31 32.93 -0.09 3.74
CA LEU A 31 31.78 0.50 3.08
C LEU A 31 30.68 0.64 4.14
N LEU A 32 30.77 1.73 4.92
CA LEU A 32 29.68 2.25 5.72
C LEU A 32 28.52 2.57 4.77
N VAL A 33 27.63 1.59 4.57
CA VAL A 33 26.27 1.85 4.11
C VAL A 33 25.61 2.59 5.26
N THR A 34 25.77 3.92 5.28
CA THR A 34 24.87 4.77 6.06
C THR A 34 23.52 4.67 5.35
N ARG A 35 22.68 3.74 5.81
CA ARG A 35 21.22 3.81 5.61
C ARG A 35 20.80 5.13 6.26
N ALA A 36 20.81 6.21 5.48
CA ALA A 36 20.02 7.37 5.80
C ALA A 36 18.57 6.90 5.70
N LEU A 37 18.02 6.46 6.83
CA LEU A 37 16.60 6.68 7.09
C LEU A 37 16.41 8.17 6.85
N ARG A 38 15.87 8.55 5.70
CA ARG A 38 15.36 9.91 5.50
C ARG A 38 14.17 10.01 6.44
N GLN A 39 14.45 10.40 7.69
CA GLN A 39 13.46 11.09 8.48
C GLN A 39 12.99 12.29 7.63
N PRO A 40 11.69 12.56 7.55
CA PRO A 40 11.25 13.87 7.10
C PRO A 40 11.95 14.91 8.00
N PRO A 41 12.49 16.01 7.45
CA PRO A 41 13.22 16.97 8.25
C PRO A 41 12.31 17.55 9.34
N ALA A 42 12.55 17.12 10.59
CA ALA A 42 12.14 17.81 11.78
C ALA A 42 13.15 18.94 12.01
N ASP A 43 12.87 20.11 11.46
CA ASP A 43 13.17 21.43 12.05
C ASP A 43 12.82 22.55 11.07
N ALA A 44 11.67 23.18 11.30
CA ALA A 44 11.39 24.56 10.90
C ALA A 44 10.56 25.24 12.00
N ALA A 45 11.08 25.26 13.22
CA ALA A 45 10.59 26.16 14.24
C ALA A 45 11.00 27.61 13.86
N GLY A 46 10.01 28.44 13.52
CA GLY A 46 10.13 29.89 13.64
C GLY A 46 10.46 30.70 12.39
N VAL A 47 9.62 30.62 11.34
CA VAL A 47 9.30 31.78 10.47
C VAL A 47 7.84 31.63 10.04
N GLY A 48 6.97 32.58 10.39
CA GLY A 48 5.57 32.56 9.94
C GLY A 48 5.50 32.56 8.41
N PRO A 49 4.58 31.80 7.78
CA PRO A 49 4.59 31.61 6.34
C PRO A 49 4.37 32.95 5.62
N PRO A 50 5.18 33.30 4.61
CA PRO A 50 4.79 34.32 3.65
C PRO A 50 3.52 33.82 2.95
N GLY A 51 2.44 34.60 3.04
CA GLY A 51 1.11 34.20 2.57
C GLY A 51 1.16 33.64 1.15
N THR A 52 1.00 32.33 1.03
CA THR A 52 0.64 31.67 -0.22
C THR A 52 -0.71 32.23 -0.64
N ALA A 53 -0.81 32.75 -1.87
CA ALA A 53 -2.11 33.06 -2.44
C ALA A 53 -2.94 31.76 -2.39
N VAL A 54 -4.02 31.76 -1.63
CA VAL A 54 -4.93 30.61 -1.53
C VAL A 54 -5.48 30.36 -2.94
N GLY A 55 -5.30 29.15 -3.46
CA GLY A 55 -5.85 28.79 -4.76
C GLY A 55 -7.38 28.89 -4.77
N VAL A 56 -7.97 28.85 -5.95
CA VAL A 56 -9.43 29.00 -6.07
C VAL A 56 -10.11 27.73 -5.56
N GLN A 57 -11.12 27.92 -4.70
CA GLN A 57 -12.00 26.86 -4.26
C GLN A 57 -13.15 26.71 -5.26
N VAL A 58 -13.30 25.52 -5.85
CA VAL A 58 -14.48 25.14 -6.64
C VAL A 58 -15.31 24.09 -5.90
N TYR A 59 -16.62 24.06 -6.14
CA TYR A 59 -17.58 23.25 -5.39
C TYR A 59 -18.47 22.45 -6.32
N VAL A 60 -18.66 21.16 -6.00
CA VAL A 60 -19.58 20.26 -6.69
C VAL A 60 -20.49 19.57 -5.68
N ASP A 61 -21.79 19.58 -5.93
CA ASP A 61 -22.84 19.01 -5.08
C ASP A 61 -23.95 18.41 -5.95
N SER A 62 -24.10 17.09 -5.96
CA SER A 62 -25.09 16.44 -6.83
C SER A 62 -26.54 16.65 -6.39
N ILE A 63 -26.76 17.12 -5.16
CA ILE A 63 -28.08 17.31 -4.55
C ILE A 63 -28.58 18.74 -4.78
N LYS A 64 -27.74 19.74 -4.44
CA LYS A 64 -28.11 21.16 -4.43
C LYS A 64 -27.50 21.96 -5.57
N GLY A 65 -26.51 21.42 -6.26
CA GLY A 65 -25.76 22.13 -7.30
C GLY A 65 -26.60 22.47 -8.54
N ASN A 66 -26.06 23.37 -9.36
CA ASN A 66 -26.60 23.76 -10.66
C ASN A 66 -25.46 24.01 -11.65
N ASP A 67 -25.42 23.28 -12.77
CA ASP A 67 -24.33 23.37 -13.77
C ASP A 67 -24.26 24.71 -14.51
N SER A 68 -25.27 25.58 -14.37
CA SER A 68 -25.23 26.96 -14.87
C SER A 68 -24.68 27.97 -13.86
N ALA A 69 -24.37 27.54 -12.63
CA ALA A 69 -23.81 28.39 -11.59
C ALA A 69 -22.29 28.57 -11.73
N SER A 70 -21.71 29.42 -10.88
CA SER A 70 -20.29 29.76 -10.97
C SER A 70 -19.33 28.64 -10.55
N GLY A 71 -19.77 27.76 -9.63
CA GLY A 71 -18.93 26.76 -8.98
C GLY A 71 -18.00 27.31 -7.91
N LEU A 72 -17.99 28.62 -7.62
CA LEU A 72 -16.98 29.29 -6.79
C LEU A 72 -17.40 29.47 -5.31
N SER A 73 -18.56 28.95 -4.92
CA SER A 73 -19.00 28.88 -3.51
C SER A 73 -19.88 27.65 -3.28
N PRO A 74 -20.07 27.20 -2.02
CA PRO A 74 -21.00 26.12 -1.70
C PRO A 74 -22.42 26.35 -2.25
N GLU A 75 -22.93 27.58 -2.19
CA GLU A 75 -24.28 27.95 -2.65
C GLU A 75 -24.39 28.03 -4.18
N SER A 76 -23.25 28.12 -4.87
CA SER A 76 -23.17 28.19 -6.32
C SER A 76 -22.45 26.97 -6.93
N ALA A 77 -22.41 25.86 -6.20
CA ALA A 77 -21.79 24.62 -6.62
C ALA A 77 -22.37 24.09 -7.94
N TRP A 78 -21.54 23.42 -8.74
CA TRP A 78 -22.00 22.65 -9.89
C TRP A 78 -22.69 21.36 -9.44
N ARG A 79 -23.60 20.82 -10.26
CA ARG A 79 -24.27 19.55 -9.97
C ARG A 79 -23.47 18.35 -10.42
N THR A 80 -22.90 18.44 -11.62
CA THR A 80 -22.13 17.38 -12.27
C THR A 80 -20.67 17.77 -12.40
N PHE A 81 -19.82 16.83 -12.81
CA PHE A 81 -18.43 17.13 -13.16
C PHE A 81 -18.27 17.81 -14.54
N ALA A 82 -19.35 17.98 -15.33
CA ALA A 82 -19.23 18.51 -16.69
C ALA A 82 -18.73 19.97 -16.77
N PRO A 83 -19.11 20.88 -15.85
CA PRO A 83 -18.47 22.19 -15.77
C PRO A 83 -17.04 22.11 -15.23
N LEU A 84 -16.79 21.26 -14.21
CA LEU A 84 -15.46 21.06 -13.62
C LEU A 84 -14.43 20.60 -14.67
N HIS A 85 -14.78 19.64 -15.53
CA HIS A 85 -13.89 19.16 -16.60
C HIS A 85 -13.51 20.24 -17.62
N ARG A 86 -14.26 21.33 -17.70
CA ARG A 86 -13.98 22.49 -18.56
C ARG A 86 -13.31 23.63 -17.80
N TYR A 87 -13.32 23.58 -16.47
CA TYR A 87 -12.74 24.62 -15.63
C TYR A 87 -11.21 24.58 -15.69
N PRO A 88 -10.54 25.73 -15.90
CA PRO A 88 -9.09 25.79 -16.03
C PRO A 88 -8.39 25.78 -14.67
N LEU A 89 -8.47 24.66 -13.93
CA LEU A 89 -7.80 24.49 -12.64
C LEU A 89 -6.32 24.90 -12.72
N GLN A 90 -5.86 25.64 -11.72
CA GLN A 90 -4.51 26.14 -11.54
C GLN A 90 -3.83 25.47 -10.33
N PRO A 91 -2.47 25.46 -10.27
CA PRO A 91 -1.76 25.02 -9.08
C PRO A 91 -2.26 25.71 -7.80
N GLY A 92 -2.57 24.91 -6.78
CA GLY A 92 -3.11 25.35 -5.50
C GLY A 92 -4.63 25.38 -5.40
N ASP A 93 -5.36 25.19 -6.51
CA ASP A 93 -6.83 25.13 -6.48
C ASP A 93 -7.34 23.90 -5.71
N THR A 94 -8.52 24.04 -5.12
CA THR A 94 -9.21 22.92 -4.45
C THR A 94 -10.55 22.62 -5.11
N VAL A 95 -10.78 21.34 -5.41
CA VAL A 95 -12.07 20.79 -5.77
C VAL A 95 -12.76 20.23 -4.52
N ASN A 96 -13.83 20.88 -4.10
CA ASN A 96 -14.61 20.49 -2.93
C ASN A 96 -15.83 19.68 -3.37
N LEU A 97 -15.92 18.42 -2.95
CA LEU A 97 -17.03 17.52 -3.23
C LEU A 97 -17.96 17.42 -2.01
N SER A 98 -19.26 17.69 -2.22
CA SER A 98 -20.22 17.79 -1.11
C SER A 98 -20.45 16.42 -0.47
N ARG A 99 -20.32 16.33 0.85
CA ARG A 99 -20.67 15.12 1.61
C ARG A 99 -22.15 14.78 1.42
N GLY A 100 -22.43 13.48 1.37
CA GLY A 100 -23.76 12.96 1.01
C GLY A 100 -24.08 12.97 -0.49
N SER A 101 -23.26 13.60 -1.34
CA SER A 101 -23.42 13.52 -2.79
C SER A 101 -22.98 12.16 -3.32
N SER A 102 -23.62 11.75 -4.42
CA SER A 102 -23.22 10.61 -5.24
C SER A 102 -23.14 10.99 -6.72
N TRP A 103 -22.14 10.45 -7.42
CA TRP A 103 -21.99 10.55 -8.87
C TRP A 103 -21.63 9.18 -9.46
N ASP A 104 -22.24 8.84 -10.59
CA ASP A 104 -22.01 7.63 -11.40
C ASP A 104 -21.20 7.90 -12.67
N THR A 105 -20.80 9.16 -12.86
CA THR A 105 -19.88 9.62 -13.89
C THR A 105 -18.51 9.88 -13.27
N GLY A 106 -17.44 9.46 -13.94
CA GLY A 106 -16.11 9.56 -13.37
C GLY A 106 -15.55 10.99 -13.41
N LEU A 107 -14.81 11.34 -12.36
CA LEU A 107 -14.04 12.58 -12.22
C LEU A 107 -12.72 12.47 -12.98
N ARG A 108 -12.50 13.35 -13.97
CA ARG A 108 -11.27 13.44 -14.76
C ARG A 108 -10.47 14.69 -14.41
N LEU A 109 -9.22 14.49 -13.97
CA LEU A 109 -8.27 15.54 -13.64
C LEU A 109 -7.14 15.56 -14.67
N VAL A 110 -7.02 16.66 -15.41
CA VAL A 110 -6.07 16.85 -16.54
C VAL A 110 -5.26 18.15 -16.42
N ARG A 111 -5.21 18.72 -15.22
CA ARG A 111 -4.47 19.94 -14.91
C ARG A 111 -3.59 19.63 -13.74
N SER A 112 -2.29 19.87 -13.89
CA SER A 112 -1.31 19.59 -12.85
C SER A 112 -1.23 20.73 -11.83
N GLY A 113 -0.96 20.36 -10.59
CA GLY A 113 -0.47 21.29 -9.59
C GLY A 113 1.04 21.51 -9.73
N THR A 114 1.66 21.91 -8.63
CA THR A 114 3.12 21.91 -8.46
C THR A 114 3.46 21.36 -7.09
N GLU A 115 4.72 21.00 -6.86
CA GLU A 115 5.22 20.57 -5.55
C GLU A 115 4.80 21.48 -4.38
N LYS A 116 4.80 22.80 -4.60
CA LYS A 116 4.45 23.79 -3.57
C LYS A 116 2.97 24.16 -3.52
N ALA A 117 2.22 23.78 -4.54
CA ALA A 117 0.82 24.14 -4.72
C ALA A 117 0.12 23.01 -5.50
N PRO A 118 -0.11 21.85 -4.86
CA PRO A 118 -0.85 20.76 -5.47
C PRO A 118 -2.31 21.18 -5.70
N ILE A 119 -2.97 20.54 -6.67
CA ILE A 119 -4.43 20.62 -6.78
C ILE A 119 -5.02 19.58 -5.83
N THR A 120 -5.95 19.99 -4.97
CA THR A 120 -6.53 19.10 -3.95
C THR A 120 -7.97 18.76 -4.27
N VAL A 121 -8.35 17.49 -4.22
CA VAL A 121 -9.74 17.01 -4.27
C VAL A 121 -10.10 16.46 -2.91
N ARG A 122 -11.13 17.05 -2.28
CA ARG A 122 -11.52 16.70 -0.91
C ARG A 122 -13.01 16.86 -0.62
N PRO A 123 -13.53 16.27 0.46
CA PRO A 123 -14.91 16.48 0.90
C PRO A 123 -15.13 17.87 1.50
N TYR A 124 -16.36 18.37 1.43
CA TYR A 124 -16.82 19.50 2.25
C TYR A 124 -18.24 19.29 2.78
N GLY A 125 -18.64 20.09 3.78
CA GLY A 125 -19.96 20.00 4.40
C GLY A 125 -20.07 18.84 5.40
N ALA A 126 -21.29 18.36 5.64
CA ALA A 126 -21.60 17.34 6.63
C ALA A 126 -22.23 16.09 6.00
N GLY A 127 -22.18 14.96 6.70
CA GLY A 127 -22.72 13.68 6.22
C GLY A 127 -21.65 12.68 5.77
N PRO A 128 -22.04 11.60 5.07
CA PRO A 128 -21.10 10.57 4.62
C PRO A 128 -20.13 11.11 3.56
N ALA A 129 -19.02 10.41 3.35
CA ALA A 129 -18.04 10.77 2.31
C ALA A 129 -18.70 10.89 0.92
N PRO A 130 -18.21 11.77 0.03
CA PRO A 130 -18.70 11.85 -1.33
C PRO A 130 -18.49 10.51 -2.05
N ALA A 131 -19.56 9.97 -2.62
CA ALA A 131 -19.62 8.64 -3.20
C ALA A 131 -19.46 8.70 -4.73
N LEU A 132 -18.40 8.12 -5.27
CA LEU A 132 -18.13 8.12 -6.70
C LEU A 132 -18.11 6.67 -7.21
N SER A 133 -18.92 6.39 -8.22
CA SER A 133 -18.89 5.17 -9.01
C SER A 133 -18.62 5.48 -10.49
N ALA A 134 -18.59 4.45 -11.34
CA ALA A 134 -18.39 4.61 -12.77
C ALA A 134 -19.20 3.59 -13.60
N THR A 135 -20.44 3.34 -13.17
CA THR A 135 -21.35 2.36 -13.81
C THR A 135 -21.81 2.79 -15.19
N ASP A 136 -21.89 4.10 -15.44
CA ASP A 136 -22.38 4.65 -16.71
C ASP A 136 -21.27 4.86 -17.75
N HIS A 137 -20.02 4.53 -17.40
CA HIS A 137 -18.79 4.70 -18.20
C HIS A 137 -18.53 6.13 -18.74
N GLY A 138 -19.38 7.11 -18.42
CA GLY A 138 -19.24 8.51 -18.78
C GLY A 138 -18.14 9.23 -17.97
N GLY A 139 -17.54 10.26 -18.57
CA GLY A 139 -16.56 11.14 -17.89
C GLY A 139 -15.09 10.68 -17.98
N THR A 140 -14.81 9.40 -17.76
CA THR A 140 -13.44 8.83 -17.84
C THR A 140 -13.25 7.86 -19.01
N GLY A 141 -14.33 7.39 -19.64
CA GLY A 141 -14.31 6.44 -20.76
C GLY A 141 -13.72 5.07 -20.44
N SER A 142 -13.45 4.80 -19.16
CA SER A 142 -12.64 3.65 -18.72
C SER A 142 -13.21 2.98 -17.46
N GLY A 143 -14.47 3.26 -17.10
CA GLY A 143 -15.14 2.63 -15.96
C GLY A 143 -14.40 2.83 -14.64
N ARG A 144 -13.87 4.04 -14.40
CA ARG A 144 -13.09 4.40 -13.20
C ARG A 144 -13.68 5.65 -12.55
N PRO A 145 -13.98 5.64 -11.24
CA PRO A 145 -14.57 6.79 -10.55
C PRO A 145 -13.67 8.02 -10.55
N VAL A 146 -12.35 7.83 -10.38
CA VAL A 146 -11.37 8.92 -10.48
C VAL A 146 -10.26 8.56 -11.46
N TYR A 147 -10.03 9.42 -12.44
CA TYR A 147 -8.96 9.30 -13.42
C TYR A 147 -8.10 10.56 -13.39
N VAL A 148 -6.80 10.36 -13.11
CA VAL A 148 -5.79 11.41 -13.05
C VAL A 148 -4.86 11.25 -14.24
N ASP A 149 -4.73 12.31 -15.03
CA ASP A 149 -3.80 12.47 -16.15
C ASP A 149 -3.11 13.83 -15.96
N ALA A 150 -2.42 13.92 -14.82
CA ALA A 150 -1.86 15.13 -14.25
C ALA A 150 -0.86 14.80 -13.13
N ASP A 151 -0.09 15.81 -12.73
CA ASP A 151 0.90 15.71 -11.65
C ASP A 151 0.49 16.57 -10.45
N TRP A 152 1.04 16.25 -9.28
CA TRP A 152 0.84 17.03 -8.06
C TRP A 152 -0.64 17.20 -7.70
N ILE A 153 -1.40 16.09 -7.80
CA ILE A 153 -2.78 15.99 -7.36
C ILE A 153 -2.82 15.29 -6.00
N VAL A 154 -3.60 15.84 -5.07
CA VAL A 154 -3.95 15.19 -3.82
C VAL A 154 -5.42 14.80 -3.89
N ILE A 155 -5.71 13.50 -3.77
CA ILE A 155 -7.06 12.96 -3.65
C ILE A 155 -7.24 12.46 -2.22
N GLU A 156 -8.24 12.98 -1.51
CA GLU A 156 -8.49 12.54 -0.15
C GLU A 156 -9.96 12.35 0.24
N GLY A 157 -10.20 11.42 1.16
CA GLY A 157 -11.47 11.30 1.88
C GLY A 157 -12.68 10.90 1.03
N LEU A 158 -12.47 10.24 -0.10
CA LEU A 158 -13.53 9.83 -1.02
C LEU A 158 -13.97 8.38 -0.77
N TYR A 159 -15.25 8.09 -1.03
CA TYR A 159 -15.78 6.73 -1.09
C TYR A 159 -15.94 6.32 -2.56
N LEU A 160 -15.17 5.35 -3.00
CA LEU A 160 -15.05 4.91 -4.38
C LEU A 160 -15.69 3.52 -4.47
N HIS A 161 -16.75 3.37 -5.25
CA HIS A 161 -17.49 2.11 -5.21
C HIS A 161 -18.05 1.67 -6.54
N ASP A 162 -18.38 0.38 -6.61
CA ASP A 162 -19.19 -0.22 -7.68
C ASP A 162 -18.67 0.12 -9.08
N SER A 163 -17.43 -0.30 -9.35
CA SER A 163 -16.71 0.05 -10.56
C SER A 163 -16.01 -1.16 -11.15
N GLY A 164 -16.18 -1.35 -12.46
CA GLY A 164 -15.47 -2.40 -13.22
C GLY A 164 -13.96 -2.12 -13.37
N GLY A 165 -13.51 -0.88 -13.15
CA GLY A 165 -12.10 -0.52 -13.07
C GLY A 165 -11.68 -0.12 -11.65
N SER A 166 -10.44 0.37 -11.53
CA SER A 166 -9.91 0.87 -10.25
C SER A 166 -10.70 2.07 -9.70
N GLY A 167 -10.75 2.20 -8.37
CA GLY A 167 -11.34 3.36 -7.71
C GLY A 167 -10.63 4.65 -8.10
N VAL A 168 -9.30 4.64 -8.06
CA VAL A 168 -8.44 5.68 -8.64
C VAL A 168 -7.50 5.08 -9.66
N TRP A 169 -7.38 5.71 -10.82
CA TRP A 169 -6.29 5.46 -11.76
C TRP A 169 -5.42 6.70 -11.92
N LEU A 170 -4.17 6.59 -11.49
CA LEU A 170 -3.10 7.51 -11.86
C LEU A 170 -2.54 7.03 -13.21
N HIS A 171 -2.89 7.75 -14.27
CA HIS A 171 -2.59 7.37 -15.65
C HIS A 171 -1.08 7.37 -15.93
N ASN A 172 -0.71 6.89 -17.12
CA ASN A 172 0.67 6.88 -17.59
C ASN A 172 1.26 8.28 -17.54
N GLY A 173 2.35 8.45 -16.79
CA GLY A 173 3.04 9.74 -16.62
C GLY A 173 2.34 10.71 -15.68
N SER A 174 1.38 10.25 -14.86
CA SER A 174 0.83 11.01 -13.74
C SER A 174 1.71 10.83 -12.51
N ASP A 175 2.63 11.76 -12.32
CA ASP A 175 3.71 11.66 -11.35
C ASP A 175 3.44 12.55 -10.13
N HIS A 176 4.06 12.21 -9.00
CA HIS A 176 4.00 13.04 -7.77
C HIS A 176 2.58 13.28 -7.21
N ASN A 177 1.67 12.31 -7.37
CA ASN A 177 0.32 12.38 -6.84
C ASN A 177 0.20 11.65 -5.49
N VAL A 178 -0.79 12.06 -4.69
CA VAL A 178 -1.10 11.45 -3.40
C VAL A 178 -2.55 10.99 -3.40
N VAL A 179 -2.79 9.73 -3.04
CA VAL A 179 -4.13 9.17 -2.78
C VAL A 179 -4.19 8.75 -1.32
N ARG A 180 -5.03 9.41 -0.52
CA ARG A 180 -5.03 9.21 0.94
C ARG A 180 -6.38 9.24 1.62
N GLY A 181 -6.56 8.42 2.66
CA GLY A 181 -7.80 8.40 3.45
C GLY A 181 -9.05 8.10 2.62
N CYS A 182 -8.91 7.51 1.44
CA CYS A 182 -10.01 7.06 0.61
C CYS A 182 -10.43 5.64 0.98
N GLU A 183 -11.68 5.31 0.67
CA GLU A 183 -12.23 3.96 0.79
C GLU A 183 -12.61 3.45 -0.58
N ALA A 184 -12.22 2.21 -0.93
CA ALA A 184 -12.62 1.56 -2.16
C ALA A 184 -13.36 0.24 -1.86
N TYR A 185 -14.58 0.12 -2.38
CA TYR A 185 -15.50 -1.00 -2.15
C TYR A 185 -16.08 -1.52 -3.47
N ARG A 186 -15.97 -2.83 -3.74
CA ARG A 186 -16.39 -3.43 -5.02
C ARG A 186 -15.88 -2.68 -6.25
N THR A 187 -14.62 -2.28 -6.21
CA THR A 187 -13.87 -1.81 -7.37
C THR A 187 -12.94 -2.92 -7.85
N ALA A 188 -12.55 -2.89 -9.12
CA ALA A 188 -11.62 -3.91 -9.63
C ALA A 188 -10.22 -3.82 -9.04
N ALA A 189 -9.81 -2.59 -8.71
CA ALA A 189 -8.70 -2.34 -7.82
C ALA A 189 -8.98 -1.13 -6.93
N GLY A 190 -8.29 -1.02 -5.80
CA GLY A 190 -8.33 0.21 -4.99
C GLY A 190 -7.71 1.37 -5.77
N VAL A 191 -6.41 1.25 -6.06
CA VAL A 191 -5.65 2.25 -6.83
C VAL A 191 -4.79 1.56 -7.89
N SER A 192 -4.82 2.07 -9.12
CA SER A 192 -3.83 1.72 -10.15
C SER A 192 -2.86 2.87 -10.35
N VAL A 193 -1.57 2.58 -10.29
CA VAL A 193 -0.49 3.56 -10.42
C VAL A 193 0.32 3.26 -11.67
N SER A 194 0.15 4.12 -12.68
CA SER A 194 0.90 4.08 -13.93
C SER A 194 1.86 5.28 -14.09
N GLY A 195 2.03 6.12 -13.08
CA GLY A 195 3.10 7.12 -13.03
C GLY A 195 4.19 6.77 -12.00
N GLN A 196 5.04 7.73 -11.68
CA GLN A 196 6.18 7.61 -10.77
C GLN A 196 6.07 8.56 -9.58
N HIS A 197 6.78 8.27 -8.49
CA HIS A 197 6.83 9.15 -7.32
C HIS A 197 5.47 9.44 -6.67
N ASN A 198 4.51 8.52 -6.84
CA ASN A 198 3.19 8.62 -6.24
C ASN A 198 3.16 7.97 -4.86
N LEU A 199 2.29 8.48 -4.00
CA LEU A 199 2.05 7.97 -2.65
C LEU A 199 0.60 7.50 -2.51
N VAL A 200 0.43 6.22 -2.21
CA VAL A 200 -0.87 5.64 -1.83
C VAL A 200 -0.82 5.36 -0.34
N VAL A 201 -1.46 6.21 0.47
CA VAL A 201 -1.27 6.18 1.94
C VAL A 201 -2.56 6.23 2.74
N GLY A 202 -2.71 5.37 3.75
CA GLY A 202 -3.80 5.51 4.71
C GLY A 202 -5.20 5.24 4.15
N ASN A 203 -5.30 4.49 3.04
CA ASN A 203 -6.57 4.14 2.41
C ASN A 203 -7.14 2.83 2.98
N TYR A 204 -8.43 2.59 2.73
CA TYR A 204 -9.12 1.35 3.09
C TYR A 204 -9.68 0.68 1.83
N PHE A 205 -9.14 -0.47 1.46
CA PHE A 205 -9.57 -1.21 0.28
C PHE A 205 -10.18 -2.53 0.72
N HIS A 206 -11.44 -2.78 0.35
CA HIS A 206 -12.11 -4.00 0.78
C HIS A 206 -13.20 -4.51 -0.16
N ASP A 207 -13.41 -5.82 -0.10
CA ASP A 207 -14.45 -6.53 -0.87
C ASP A 207 -14.38 -6.18 -2.38
N LEU A 208 -13.17 -6.26 -2.94
CA LEU A 208 -12.90 -5.92 -4.33
C LEU A 208 -13.47 -6.99 -5.29
N VAL A 209 -13.58 -6.65 -6.58
CA VAL A 209 -14.21 -7.51 -7.59
C VAL A 209 -13.29 -7.76 -8.78
N MET A 210 -13.58 -8.76 -9.61
CA MET A 210 -12.84 -9.00 -10.86
C MET A 210 -13.02 -7.84 -11.86
N GLU A 211 -11.94 -7.40 -12.53
CA GLU A 211 -12.01 -6.47 -13.69
C GLU A 211 -12.46 -7.24 -14.93
N VAL A 212 -11.84 -8.41 -15.12
CA VAL A 212 -12.14 -9.35 -16.20
C VAL A 212 -12.22 -10.74 -15.59
N ASP A 213 -13.27 -11.48 -15.95
CA ASP A 213 -13.49 -12.87 -15.53
C ASP A 213 -13.97 -13.68 -16.74
N LEU A 214 -13.00 -14.16 -17.53
CA LEU A 214 -13.23 -14.90 -18.77
C LEU A 214 -12.31 -16.14 -18.82
N PRO A 215 -12.73 -17.23 -19.49
CA PRO A 215 -11.84 -18.38 -19.72
C PRO A 215 -10.54 -17.94 -20.41
N GLY A 216 -9.39 -18.27 -19.81
CA GLY A 216 -8.06 -17.92 -20.30
C GLY A 216 -7.64 -16.45 -20.12
N SER A 217 -8.44 -15.62 -19.46
CA SER A 217 -8.05 -14.26 -19.06
C SER A 217 -8.94 -13.77 -17.91
N SER A 218 -8.47 -13.90 -16.68
CA SER A 218 -9.13 -13.38 -15.48
C SER A 218 -8.12 -12.56 -14.68
N TYR A 219 -8.53 -11.38 -14.21
CA TYR A 219 -7.73 -10.54 -13.30
C TYR A 219 -8.62 -9.51 -12.59
N GLY A 220 -8.23 -9.11 -11.39
CA GLY A 220 -8.91 -8.09 -10.60
C GLY A 220 -8.87 -8.39 -9.12
N ALA A 221 -9.68 -7.67 -8.34
CA ALA A 221 -9.71 -7.71 -6.89
C ALA A 221 -8.38 -7.35 -6.21
N VAL A 222 -7.63 -6.43 -6.81
CA VAL A 222 -6.28 -6.04 -6.34
C VAL A 222 -6.31 -4.72 -5.59
N GLY A 223 -5.78 -4.66 -4.38
CA GLY A 223 -5.73 -3.41 -3.62
C GLY A 223 -4.99 -2.29 -4.36
N VAL A 224 -3.71 -2.51 -4.71
CA VAL A 224 -2.89 -1.57 -5.47
C VAL A 224 -2.14 -2.27 -6.60
N TRP A 225 -2.29 -1.76 -7.83
CA TRP A 225 -1.39 -2.08 -8.94
C TRP A 225 -0.29 -1.03 -9.08
N LEU A 226 0.97 -1.44 -8.97
CA LEU A 226 2.13 -0.62 -9.31
C LEU A 226 2.69 -1.05 -10.67
N ARG A 227 2.65 -0.14 -11.64
CA ARG A 227 3.08 -0.41 -13.03
C ARG A 227 4.28 0.42 -13.48
N ASN A 228 4.73 1.34 -12.64
CA ASN A 228 5.87 2.22 -12.85
C ASN A 228 6.72 2.40 -11.57
N PRO A 229 7.98 2.84 -11.67
CA PRO A 229 8.95 2.83 -10.57
C PRO A 229 8.75 3.96 -9.56
N PHE A 230 9.48 3.86 -8.44
CA PHE A 230 9.63 4.88 -7.39
C PHE A 230 8.33 5.30 -6.72
N ASN A 231 7.37 4.38 -6.61
CA ASN A 231 6.10 4.63 -5.93
C ASN A 231 6.13 4.08 -4.50
N GLU A 232 5.30 4.66 -3.63
CA GLU A 232 5.15 4.23 -2.24
C GLU A 232 3.71 3.81 -1.93
N VAL A 233 3.56 2.66 -1.30
CA VAL A 233 2.29 2.14 -0.77
C VAL A 233 2.45 1.93 0.72
N SER A 234 1.87 2.80 1.53
CA SER A 234 2.09 2.77 2.97
C SER A 234 0.87 3.00 3.85
N HIS A 235 0.82 2.38 5.03
CA HIS A 235 -0.26 2.62 6.02
C HIS A 235 -1.68 2.35 5.51
N ASN A 236 -1.84 1.56 4.43
CA ASN A 236 -3.16 1.19 3.93
C ASN A 236 -3.69 -0.05 4.65
N VAL A 237 -5.01 -0.20 4.61
CA VAL A 237 -5.75 -1.34 5.13
C VAL A 237 -6.38 -2.08 3.96
N PHE A 238 -5.98 -3.33 3.77
CA PHE A 238 -6.50 -4.22 2.74
C PHE A 238 -7.28 -5.35 3.42
N VAL A 239 -8.57 -5.47 3.13
CA VAL A 239 -9.43 -6.51 3.74
C VAL A 239 -10.24 -7.19 2.67
N ASN A 240 -10.13 -8.51 2.53
CA ASN A 240 -10.90 -9.24 1.51
C ASN A 240 -10.68 -8.69 0.09
N CYS A 241 -9.43 -8.31 -0.24
CA CYS A 241 -9.02 -8.03 -1.62
C CYS A 241 -8.83 -9.37 -2.35
N ARG A 242 -9.96 -9.98 -2.68
CA ARG A 242 -10.09 -11.24 -3.39
C ARG A 242 -11.50 -11.37 -3.97
N ALA A 243 -11.63 -12.05 -5.10
CA ALA A 243 -12.92 -12.34 -5.71
C ALA A 243 -12.95 -13.74 -6.34
N PRO A 244 -14.13 -14.38 -6.44
CA PRO A 244 -14.28 -15.60 -7.22
C PRO A 244 -13.82 -15.38 -8.68
N SER A 245 -13.10 -16.35 -9.22
CA SER A 245 -12.57 -16.34 -10.60
C SER A 245 -12.93 -17.65 -11.30
N LEU A 246 -13.39 -17.58 -12.54
CA LEU A 246 -13.70 -18.76 -13.35
C LEU A 246 -12.44 -19.59 -13.68
N GLU A 247 -11.29 -18.93 -13.83
CA GLU A 247 -10.03 -19.58 -14.20
C GLU A 247 -9.30 -20.14 -12.96
N TYR A 248 -9.25 -19.35 -11.88
CA TYR A 248 -8.37 -19.63 -10.73
C TYR A 248 -9.12 -20.07 -9.47
N GLY A 249 -10.46 -20.09 -9.51
CA GLY A 249 -11.33 -20.29 -8.35
C GLY A 249 -11.48 -19.02 -7.53
N TYR A 250 -10.35 -18.43 -7.11
CA TYR A 250 -10.25 -17.08 -6.55
C TYR A 250 -9.02 -16.38 -7.13
N ASP A 251 -9.11 -15.05 -7.21
CA ASP A 251 -8.04 -14.17 -7.68
C ASP A 251 -8.05 -12.87 -6.86
N GLY A 252 -6.98 -12.08 -6.97
CA GLY A 252 -6.76 -10.82 -6.28
C GLY A 252 -5.53 -10.80 -5.38
N GLY A 253 -5.41 -9.74 -4.60
CA GLY A 253 -4.23 -9.53 -3.75
C GLY A 253 -4.19 -8.13 -3.15
N ALA A 254 -3.25 -7.89 -2.25
CA ALA A 254 -3.09 -6.56 -1.67
C ALA A 254 -2.32 -5.61 -2.61
N VAL A 255 -1.11 -5.97 -3.02
CA VAL A 255 -0.25 -5.12 -3.86
C VAL A 255 0.38 -5.94 -4.96
N GLU A 256 0.17 -5.58 -6.22
CA GLU A 256 0.81 -6.24 -7.35
C GLU A 256 1.78 -5.29 -8.06
N LEU A 257 2.99 -5.78 -8.28
CA LEU A 257 4.01 -5.13 -9.08
C LEU A 257 3.89 -5.68 -10.50
N TYR A 258 3.04 -5.05 -11.31
CA TYR A 258 2.71 -5.50 -12.67
C TYR A 258 3.30 -4.58 -13.74
N GLY A 259 4.53 -4.86 -14.18
CA GLY A 259 5.30 -3.99 -15.08
C GLY A 259 6.65 -3.61 -14.50
N ASN A 260 7.02 -2.33 -14.54
CA ASN A 260 8.27 -1.86 -13.93
C ASN A 260 7.95 -1.24 -12.57
N ALA A 261 8.37 -1.83 -11.46
CA ALA A 261 8.16 -1.32 -10.12
C ALA A 261 9.48 -0.96 -9.42
N ASP A 262 10.57 -0.75 -10.16
CA ASP A 262 11.90 -0.50 -9.60
C ASP A 262 11.90 0.63 -8.56
N GLY A 263 12.65 0.45 -7.47
CA GLY A 263 12.82 1.44 -6.41
C GLY A 263 11.55 1.77 -5.63
N SER A 264 10.49 0.96 -5.74
CA SER A 264 9.24 1.17 -5.02
C SER A 264 9.32 0.66 -3.57
N HIS A 265 8.52 1.28 -2.70
CA HIS A 265 8.45 0.98 -1.28
C HIS A 265 7.04 0.55 -0.87
N VAL A 266 6.92 -0.58 -0.18
CA VAL A 266 5.63 -1.09 0.31
C VAL A 266 5.78 -1.36 1.80
N HIS A 267 5.21 -0.51 2.66
CA HIS A 267 5.46 -0.64 4.09
C HIS A 267 4.35 -0.22 5.02
N HIS A 268 4.38 -0.76 6.24
CA HIS A 268 3.41 -0.41 7.29
C HIS A 268 1.97 -0.61 6.82
N ASN A 269 1.70 -1.55 5.90
CA ASN A 269 0.33 -1.88 5.50
C ASN A 269 -0.22 -2.99 6.40
N TYR A 270 -1.53 -2.96 6.63
CA TYR A 270 -2.27 -4.05 7.23
C TYR A 270 -3.05 -4.79 6.14
N VAL A 271 -2.81 -6.08 6.01
CA VAL A 271 -3.38 -6.91 4.95
C VAL A 271 -4.06 -8.09 5.61
N ARG A 272 -5.34 -8.30 5.29
CA ARG A 272 -6.14 -9.35 5.90
C ARG A 272 -7.07 -9.98 4.90
N ASP A 273 -7.22 -11.30 4.95
CA ASP A 273 -8.26 -11.99 4.18
C ASP A 273 -8.13 -11.84 2.65
N CYS A 274 -6.97 -11.49 2.11
CA CYS A 274 -6.76 -11.31 0.66
C CYS A 274 -6.36 -12.64 -0.03
N GLU A 275 -6.31 -12.68 -1.37
CA GLU A 275 -5.77 -13.83 -2.14
C GLU A 275 -4.25 -13.70 -2.33
N GLY A 276 -3.57 -13.28 -1.27
CA GLY A 276 -2.13 -13.07 -1.23
C GLY A 276 -1.74 -11.68 -0.77
N PHE A 277 -0.45 -11.47 -0.58
CA PHE A 277 0.07 -10.13 -0.28
C PHE A 277 0.63 -9.46 -1.52
N MET A 278 1.61 -10.09 -2.17
CA MET A 278 2.30 -9.48 -3.30
C MET A 278 2.61 -10.42 -4.44
N GLU A 279 2.23 -9.98 -5.65
CA GLU A 279 2.66 -10.59 -6.90
C GLU A 279 3.65 -9.67 -7.63
N VAL A 280 4.67 -10.26 -8.23
CA VAL A 280 5.63 -9.62 -9.12
C VAL A 280 5.54 -10.31 -10.47
N ALA A 281 4.93 -9.62 -11.41
CA ALA A 281 4.69 -10.11 -12.76
C ALA A 281 4.76 -8.95 -13.75
N GLY A 282 4.74 -9.27 -15.04
CA GLY A 282 4.64 -8.24 -16.05
C GLY A 282 5.00 -8.77 -17.42
N PRO A 283 4.56 -8.11 -18.49
CA PRO A 283 4.88 -8.55 -19.84
C PRO A 283 6.42 -8.66 -19.98
N SER A 284 6.91 -9.85 -20.38
CA SER A 284 8.30 -10.32 -20.21
C SER A 284 9.42 -9.43 -20.76
N ALA A 285 9.10 -8.42 -21.58
CA ALA A 285 10.04 -7.42 -22.06
C ALA A 285 10.15 -6.16 -21.18
N ARG A 286 9.28 -5.99 -20.18
CA ARG A 286 9.15 -4.77 -19.36
C ARG A 286 8.95 -5.04 -17.86
N GLY A 287 8.72 -6.30 -17.47
CA GLY A 287 8.60 -6.72 -16.08
C GLY A 287 9.90 -6.51 -15.29
N SER A 288 9.85 -5.76 -14.20
CA SER A 288 11.02 -5.42 -13.37
C SER A 288 10.62 -5.05 -11.95
N ALA A 289 11.32 -5.58 -10.96
CA ALA A 289 11.21 -5.23 -9.55
C ALA A 289 12.62 -5.17 -8.93
N ARG A 290 13.39 -4.15 -9.30
CA ARG A 290 14.74 -3.90 -8.79
C ARG A 290 14.74 -2.95 -7.62
N ASN A 291 15.56 -3.19 -6.59
CA ASN A 291 15.69 -2.29 -5.44
C ASN A 291 14.34 -1.99 -4.74
N VAL A 292 13.42 -2.95 -4.77
CA VAL A 292 12.12 -2.83 -4.12
C VAL A 292 12.27 -3.19 -2.65
N THR A 293 11.70 -2.37 -1.77
CA THR A 293 11.71 -2.63 -0.32
C THR A 293 10.30 -2.85 0.19
N VAL A 294 10.06 -4.01 0.79
CA VAL A 294 8.79 -4.42 1.37
C VAL A 294 9.02 -4.67 2.86
N SER A 295 8.49 -3.78 3.71
CA SER A 295 8.86 -3.83 5.14
C SER A 295 7.79 -3.40 6.12
N TYR A 296 7.86 -3.89 7.35
CA TYR A 296 6.93 -3.52 8.43
C TYR A 296 5.44 -3.74 8.10
N ASN A 297 5.14 -4.60 7.13
CA ASN A 297 3.76 -4.96 6.81
C ASN A 297 3.28 -6.05 7.78
N LEU A 298 1.99 -6.01 8.08
CA LEU A 298 1.31 -7.01 8.87
C LEU A 298 0.31 -7.74 7.97
N ILE A 299 0.60 -8.99 7.67
CA ILE A 299 -0.16 -9.84 6.76
C ILE A 299 -0.84 -10.93 7.57
N VAL A 300 -2.16 -10.98 7.50
CA VAL A 300 -3.00 -11.82 8.37
C VAL A 300 -3.96 -12.64 7.52
N HIS A 301 -3.67 -13.92 7.45
CA HIS A 301 -4.52 -14.92 6.83
C HIS A 301 -4.84 -14.65 5.35
N SER A 302 -3.83 -14.23 4.60
CA SER A 302 -3.91 -13.96 3.16
C SER A 302 -3.26 -15.06 2.32
N GLY A 303 -2.71 -16.12 2.93
CA GLY A 303 -2.31 -17.33 2.23
C GLY A 303 -1.06 -17.19 1.37
N ARG A 304 -1.21 -16.91 0.06
CA ARG A 304 -0.10 -16.81 -0.91
C ARG A 304 0.69 -15.50 -0.69
N LEU A 305 1.67 -15.52 0.22
CA LEU A 305 2.37 -14.31 0.62
C LEU A 305 3.09 -13.61 -0.55
N LEU A 306 4.00 -14.31 -1.23
CA LEU A 306 4.79 -13.74 -2.33
C LEU A 306 4.68 -14.62 -3.58
N GLY A 307 4.35 -14.03 -4.72
CA GLY A 307 4.37 -14.68 -6.04
C GLY A 307 5.34 -13.97 -6.97
N PHE A 308 6.36 -14.68 -7.47
CA PHE A 308 7.30 -14.15 -8.45
C PHE A 308 7.20 -14.93 -9.76
N HIS A 309 6.76 -14.23 -10.79
CA HIS A 309 6.81 -14.71 -12.16
C HIS A 309 8.16 -14.32 -12.77
N LEU A 310 9.06 -15.30 -12.90
CA LEU A 310 10.42 -15.21 -13.42
C LEU A 310 10.56 -15.90 -14.79
N GLY A 311 9.59 -16.72 -15.17
CA GLY A 311 9.55 -17.44 -16.44
C GLY A 311 8.35 -17.06 -17.33
N GLY A 312 8.44 -17.38 -18.63
CA GLY A 312 7.29 -17.27 -19.53
C GLY A 312 6.92 -15.84 -19.96
N PRO A 313 5.69 -15.65 -20.49
CA PRO A 313 5.22 -14.36 -21.02
C PRO A 313 5.06 -13.24 -19.97
N GLU A 314 4.93 -13.61 -18.69
CA GLU A 314 4.70 -12.70 -17.57
C GLU A 314 5.94 -12.51 -16.67
N ALA A 315 7.11 -12.95 -17.17
CA ALA A 315 8.36 -12.86 -16.44
C ALA A 315 8.77 -11.43 -16.09
N SER A 316 9.19 -11.23 -14.85
CA SER A 316 9.81 -10.01 -14.37
C SER A 316 11.24 -10.26 -13.94
N THR A 317 12.10 -9.25 -14.16
CA THR A 317 13.43 -9.29 -13.57
C THR A 317 13.37 -8.87 -12.10
N VAL A 318 13.92 -9.69 -11.21
CA VAL A 318 13.96 -9.41 -9.77
C VAL A 318 15.42 -9.32 -9.33
N GLU A 319 15.83 -8.17 -8.80
CA GLU A 319 17.19 -7.90 -8.33
C GLU A 319 17.15 -7.00 -7.10
N ALA A 320 17.91 -7.31 -6.04
CA ALA A 320 17.91 -6.50 -4.83
C ALA A 320 16.48 -6.19 -4.31
N PHE A 321 15.63 -7.22 -4.30
CA PHE A 321 14.32 -7.16 -3.68
C PHE A 321 14.46 -7.51 -2.20
N TYR A 322 13.92 -6.66 -1.33
CA TYR A 322 14.05 -6.81 0.12
C TYR A 322 12.68 -7.03 0.74
N PHE A 323 12.48 -8.17 1.40
CA PHE A 323 11.33 -8.45 2.23
C PHE A 323 11.80 -8.50 3.69
N GLU A 324 11.68 -7.39 4.41
CA GLU A 324 12.32 -7.20 5.71
C GLU A 324 11.36 -6.77 6.81
N ASN A 325 11.51 -7.27 8.04
CA ASN A 325 10.75 -6.79 9.21
C ASN A 325 9.21 -6.91 9.07
N ASN A 326 8.72 -7.82 8.24
CA ASN A 326 7.29 -8.08 8.09
C ASN A 326 6.82 -9.13 9.09
N THR A 327 5.53 -9.08 9.41
CA THR A 327 4.86 -10.07 10.26
C THR A 327 3.79 -10.77 9.45
N VAL A 328 3.85 -12.10 9.39
CA VAL A 328 2.93 -12.95 8.64
C VAL A 328 2.27 -13.94 9.61
N LEU A 329 0.95 -13.85 9.71
CA LEU A 329 0.11 -14.73 10.51
C LEU A 329 -0.87 -15.46 9.59
N ASP A 330 -0.52 -16.66 9.14
CA ASP A 330 -1.33 -17.48 8.23
C ASP A 330 -1.65 -18.83 8.87
N THR A 331 -2.46 -18.85 9.93
CA THR A 331 -2.81 -20.07 10.67
C THR A 331 -4.18 -20.66 10.35
N ARG A 332 -5.00 -20.02 9.51
CA ARG A 332 -6.33 -20.55 9.17
C ARG A 332 -6.20 -21.76 8.25
N SER A 333 -6.74 -22.89 8.68
CA SER A 333 -6.88 -24.09 7.85
C SER A 333 -8.06 -23.92 6.89
N THR A 334 -7.82 -23.42 5.67
CA THR A 334 -8.81 -23.42 4.58
C THR A 334 -8.66 -24.64 3.64
N GLY A 335 -7.87 -25.64 4.04
CA GLY A 335 -7.34 -26.69 3.17
C GLY A 335 -5.84 -26.48 2.94
N VAL A 336 -5.16 -27.48 2.37
CA VAL A 336 -3.70 -27.42 2.16
C VAL A 336 -3.38 -26.28 1.20
N HIS A 337 -2.77 -25.19 1.69
CA HIS A 337 -2.16 -24.20 0.81
C HIS A 337 -0.91 -24.82 0.17
N TRP A 338 -0.70 -24.58 -1.13
CA TRP A 338 0.45 -25.17 -1.80
C TRP A 338 1.75 -24.53 -1.30
N LEU A 339 1.85 -23.20 -1.34
CA LEU A 339 3.08 -22.44 -1.08
C LEU A 339 2.77 -21.10 -0.40
N ASN A 340 3.69 -20.63 0.45
CA ASN A 340 3.67 -19.25 0.96
C ASN A 340 4.52 -18.32 0.08
N TYR A 341 5.67 -18.81 -0.41
CA TYR A 341 6.51 -18.18 -1.43
C TYR A 341 6.43 -19.02 -2.71
N PHE A 342 5.93 -18.40 -3.76
CA PHE A 342 5.88 -18.97 -5.10
C PHE A 342 6.90 -18.27 -6.00
N MET A 343 7.71 -19.06 -6.70
CA MET A 343 8.60 -18.61 -7.75
C MET A 343 8.54 -19.61 -8.91
N ASP A 344 8.19 -19.17 -10.12
CA ASP A 344 8.16 -20.01 -11.33
C ASP A 344 9.50 -20.02 -12.10
N GLY A 345 10.60 -19.97 -11.34
CA GLY A 345 11.96 -20.01 -11.84
C GLY A 345 12.97 -20.09 -10.71
N LEU A 346 14.26 -20.11 -11.07
CA LEU A 346 15.38 -20.12 -10.13
C LEU A 346 16.11 -18.78 -10.22
N PRO A 347 15.74 -17.77 -9.41
CA PRO A 347 16.46 -16.50 -9.42
C PRO A 347 17.86 -16.69 -8.82
N PRO A 348 18.85 -15.84 -9.14
CA PRO A 348 20.09 -15.82 -8.39
C PRO A 348 19.80 -15.50 -6.92
N ALA A 349 20.57 -16.06 -5.97
CA ALA A 349 20.30 -15.89 -4.54
C ALA A 349 20.28 -14.43 -4.08
N THR A 350 20.95 -13.52 -4.80
CA THR A 350 20.96 -12.08 -4.53
C THR A 350 19.73 -11.34 -5.04
N ALA A 351 18.82 -12.01 -5.76
CA ALA A 351 17.61 -11.40 -6.29
C ALA A 351 16.65 -10.98 -5.18
N LEU A 352 16.47 -11.85 -4.19
CA LEU A 352 15.58 -11.67 -3.05
C LEU A 352 16.37 -11.82 -1.75
N THR A 353 16.17 -10.88 -0.83
CA THR A 353 16.60 -10.98 0.57
C THR A 353 15.36 -11.02 1.46
N VAL A 354 15.26 -12.07 2.28
CA VAL A 354 14.21 -12.26 3.30
C VAL A 354 14.86 -12.16 4.66
N ARG A 355 14.57 -11.11 5.43
CA ARG A 355 15.27 -10.89 6.71
C ARG A 355 14.40 -10.33 7.81
N ASN A 356 14.68 -10.69 9.05
CA ASN A 356 14.01 -10.14 10.24
C ASN A 356 12.48 -10.29 10.20
N ASN A 357 11.95 -11.27 9.48
CA ASN A 357 10.51 -11.47 9.41
C ASN A 357 10.05 -12.50 10.44
N ILE A 358 8.79 -12.37 10.85
CA ILE A 358 8.08 -13.41 11.61
C ILE A 358 7.07 -14.09 10.69
N PHE A 359 7.11 -15.42 10.67
CA PHE A 359 6.13 -16.26 10.01
C PHE A 359 5.50 -17.20 11.03
N GLN A 360 4.23 -16.97 11.38
CA GLN A 360 3.42 -17.96 12.08
C GLN A 360 2.48 -18.60 11.07
N LEU A 361 2.84 -19.79 10.60
CA LEU A 361 2.19 -20.47 9.50
C LEU A 361 1.51 -21.75 9.99
N GLY A 362 0.32 -21.99 9.45
CA GLY A 362 -0.43 -23.21 9.63
C GLY A 362 -0.24 -24.15 8.45
N ASP A 363 -1.32 -24.38 7.71
CA ASP A 363 -1.49 -25.57 6.88
C ASP A 363 -0.94 -25.43 5.45
N PHE A 364 0.37 -25.25 5.31
CA PHE A 364 1.06 -25.19 4.01
C PHE A 364 1.75 -26.52 3.68
N THR A 365 1.82 -26.90 2.39
CA THR A 365 2.69 -28.01 1.95
C THR A 365 4.15 -27.62 2.16
N GLN A 366 4.51 -26.42 1.70
CA GLN A 366 5.87 -25.93 1.75
C GLN A 366 5.89 -24.41 1.90
N VAL A 367 6.89 -23.87 2.60
CA VAL A 367 7.09 -22.43 2.72
C VAL A 367 7.49 -21.85 1.37
N SER A 368 8.59 -22.30 0.76
CA SER A 368 9.05 -21.81 -0.55
C SER A 368 9.24 -22.90 -1.60
N SER A 369 8.85 -22.63 -2.85
CA SER A 369 9.13 -23.52 -3.99
C SER A 369 10.56 -23.43 -4.50
N SER A 370 11.32 -22.42 -4.07
CA SER A 370 12.70 -22.18 -4.50
C SER A 370 13.60 -22.02 -3.28
N PRO A 371 14.77 -22.69 -3.25
CA PRO A 371 15.77 -22.47 -2.21
C PRO A 371 16.72 -21.31 -2.52
N SER A 372 16.58 -20.65 -3.68
CA SER A 372 17.59 -19.72 -4.21
C SER A 372 17.26 -18.26 -3.88
N PHE A 373 17.45 -17.88 -2.62
CA PHE A 373 17.33 -16.50 -2.13
C PHE A 373 18.23 -16.30 -0.91
N ALA A 374 18.57 -15.06 -0.58
CA ALA A 374 19.27 -14.74 0.65
C ALA A 374 18.26 -14.68 1.80
N HIS A 375 18.57 -15.33 2.91
CA HIS A 375 17.72 -15.29 4.09
C HIS A 375 18.53 -15.38 5.39
N GLU A 376 18.15 -14.58 6.37
CA GLU A 376 18.82 -14.50 7.67
C GLU A 376 17.89 -13.89 8.73
N TYR A 377 18.10 -14.23 10.01
CA TYR A 377 17.37 -13.68 11.16
C TYR A 377 15.83 -13.72 11.05
N ASN A 378 15.28 -14.65 10.27
CA ASN A 378 13.85 -14.91 10.25
C ASN A 378 13.46 -15.89 11.34
N LEU A 379 12.21 -15.76 11.79
CA LEU A 379 11.61 -16.69 12.74
C LEU A 379 10.39 -17.35 12.10
N TYR A 380 10.42 -18.67 12.04
CA TYR A 380 9.35 -19.52 11.53
C TYR A 380 8.71 -20.28 12.70
N SER A 381 7.42 -20.10 12.90
CA SER A 381 6.57 -20.96 13.72
C SER A 381 5.63 -21.73 12.81
N LEU A 382 5.90 -23.03 12.63
CA LEU A 382 5.05 -23.91 11.83
C LEU A 382 4.16 -24.74 12.76
N SER A 383 2.85 -24.48 12.77
CA SER A 383 1.94 -25.22 13.66
C SER A 383 1.78 -26.68 13.21
N GLU A 384 1.88 -26.94 11.91
CA GLU A 384 1.74 -28.28 11.33
C GLU A 384 3.11 -28.90 11.03
N ALA A 385 3.34 -30.11 11.55
CA ALA A 385 4.63 -30.81 11.36
C ALA A 385 4.90 -31.23 9.90
N ARG A 386 3.86 -31.22 9.05
CA ARG A 386 3.93 -31.60 7.63
C ARG A 386 4.42 -30.47 6.72
N THR A 387 4.42 -29.23 7.20
CA THR A 387 4.87 -28.09 6.40
C THR A 387 6.38 -28.13 6.26
N GLU A 388 6.85 -28.27 5.02
CA GLU A 388 8.27 -28.25 4.70
C GLU A 388 8.77 -26.82 4.49
N MET A 389 10.05 -26.54 4.74
CA MET A 389 10.60 -25.21 4.43
C MET A 389 10.79 -25.02 2.91
N GLY A 390 11.27 -26.05 2.21
CA GLY A 390 11.74 -25.94 0.82
C GLY A 390 13.13 -25.33 0.65
N PHE A 391 13.80 -25.04 1.76
CA PHE A 391 15.18 -24.59 1.84
C PHE A 391 15.77 -25.02 3.20
N THR A 392 17.09 -24.87 3.36
CA THR A 392 17.77 -25.13 4.63
C THR A 392 17.92 -23.81 5.40
N LEU A 393 17.46 -23.77 6.65
CA LEU A 393 17.58 -22.59 7.50
C LEU A 393 19.05 -22.22 7.74
N ALA A 394 19.32 -20.92 7.78
CA ALA A 394 20.61 -20.38 8.21
C ALA A 394 20.76 -20.50 9.75
N GLU A 395 22.00 -20.46 10.26
CA GLU A 395 22.27 -20.53 11.71
C GLU A 395 21.62 -19.36 12.49
N SER A 396 21.40 -18.22 11.81
CA SER A 396 20.73 -17.04 12.38
C SER A 396 19.22 -17.18 12.49
N GLU A 397 18.62 -18.24 11.92
CA GLU A 397 17.17 -18.39 11.83
C GLU A 397 16.62 -19.36 12.87
N THR A 398 15.41 -19.07 13.33
CA THR A 398 14.75 -19.89 14.35
C THR A 398 13.54 -20.60 13.77
N LEU A 399 13.45 -21.91 13.99
CA LEU A 399 12.25 -22.70 13.75
C LEU A 399 11.67 -23.18 15.08
N THR A 400 10.40 -22.86 15.32
CA THR A 400 9.64 -23.32 16.47
C THR A 400 8.28 -23.87 16.04
N ARG A 401 7.55 -24.43 17.01
CA ARG A 401 6.12 -24.78 16.88
C ARG A 401 5.26 -24.06 17.91
N SER A 402 5.86 -23.18 18.69
CA SER A 402 5.17 -22.40 19.71
C SER A 402 4.37 -21.27 19.06
N GLN A 403 3.19 -21.01 19.59
CA GLN A 403 2.46 -19.79 19.29
C GLN A 403 3.31 -18.56 19.65
N LEU A 404 3.39 -17.59 18.75
CA LEU A 404 4.25 -16.41 18.90
C LEU A 404 3.48 -15.17 19.38
N PHE A 405 2.21 -15.09 19.00
CA PHE A 405 1.37 -13.92 19.26
C PHE A 405 0.28 -14.21 20.30
N ASP A 406 -0.19 -13.17 20.99
CA ASP A 406 -1.31 -13.25 21.93
C ASP A 406 -2.57 -13.79 21.23
N ALA A 407 -3.26 -14.77 21.83
CA ALA A 407 -4.49 -15.33 21.28
C ALA A 407 -5.63 -14.29 21.12
N GLU A 408 -5.67 -13.28 22.00
CA GLU A 408 -6.71 -12.24 22.01
C GLU A 408 -6.39 -11.06 21.08
N ALA A 409 -5.11 -10.86 20.74
CA ALA A 409 -4.65 -9.78 19.87
C ALA A 409 -3.42 -10.21 19.03
N PRO A 410 -3.56 -11.25 18.19
CA PRO A 410 -2.42 -11.90 17.56
C PRO A 410 -1.71 -11.03 16.52
N GLU A 411 -2.31 -9.89 16.19
CA GLU A 411 -1.87 -8.93 15.18
C GLU A 411 -1.01 -7.81 15.78
N LEU A 412 -0.82 -7.78 17.11
CA LEU A 412 -0.26 -6.62 17.80
C LEU A 412 0.88 -6.93 18.76
N HIS A 413 0.85 -8.09 19.41
CA HIS A 413 1.72 -8.37 20.53
C HIS A 413 2.31 -9.76 20.44
N LEU A 414 3.63 -9.81 20.54
CA LEU A 414 4.34 -11.02 20.89
C LEU A 414 3.95 -11.45 22.30
N GLN A 415 3.92 -12.77 22.52
CA GLN A 415 3.92 -13.30 23.88
C GLN A 415 5.22 -12.91 24.59
N SER A 416 5.17 -12.71 25.91
CA SER A 416 6.33 -12.24 26.69
C SER A 416 7.55 -13.16 26.63
N ASP A 417 7.33 -14.44 26.35
CA ASP A 417 8.35 -15.48 26.18
C ASP A 417 8.56 -15.87 24.70
N SER A 418 8.03 -15.08 23.77
CA SER A 418 8.16 -15.35 22.34
C SER A 418 9.63 -15.32 21.92
N PRO A 419 10.09 -16.31 21.13
CA PRO A 419 11.45 -16.33 20.60
C PRO A 419 11.75 -15.19 19.61
N ALA A 420 10.75 -14.39 19.24
CA ALA A 420 10.92 -13.20 18.42
C ALA A 420 11.54 -12.02 19.19
N VAL A 421 11.43 -12.00 20.52
CA VAL A 421 11.97 -10.92 21.36
C VAL A 421 13.50 -10.91 21.29
N GLY A 422 14.08 -9.80 20.86
CA GLY A 422 15.52 -9.59 20.70
C GLY A 422 16.22 -10.45 19.64
N ALA A 423 15.48 -11.09 18.73
CA ALA A 423 16.04 -12.05 17.77
C ALA A 423 16.46 -11.44 16.41
N GLY A 424 16.12 -10.18 16.18
CA GLY A 424 16.39 -9.48 14.93
C GLY A 424 17.76 -8.79 14.89
N LEU A 425 18.21 -8.53 13.66
CA LEU A 425 19.44 -7.79 13.38
C LEU A 425 19.15 -6.31 13.11
N ALA A 426 19.59 -5.42 13.99
CA ALA A 426 19.54 -3.98 13.75
C ALA A 426 20.62 -3.51 12.76
N THR A 427 20.45 -2.31 12.22
CA THR A 427 21.44 -1.69 11.31
C THR A 427 22.78 -1.40 11.96
N ASP A 428 22.84 -1.27 13.29
CA ASP A 428 24.07 -1.09 14.08
C ASP A 428 24.59 -2.40 14.70
N GLY A 429 23.94 -3.54 14.40
CA GLY A 429 24.26 -4.85 14.95
C GLY A 429 23.70 -5.11 16.35
N ALA A 430 22.92 -4.18 16.93
CA ALA A 430 22.22 -4.44 18.18
C ALA A 430 21.06 -5.45 17.98
N PRO A 431 20.71 -6.24 19.02
CA PRO A 431 19.49 -7.04 19.00
C PRO A 431 18.25 -6.14 18.95
N VAL A 432 17.31 -6.45 18.06
CA VAL A 432 15.98 -5.81 17.99
C VAL A 432 14.88 -6.87 17.99
N ASP A 433 13.72 -6.54 18.52
CA ASP A 433 12.56 -7.43 18.44
C ASP A 433 12.18 -7.66 16.98
N LEU A 434 11.95 -8.93 16.62
CA LEU A 434 11.30 -9.27 15.36
C LEU A 434 9.82 -8.91 15.51
N GLY A 435 9.25 -8.21 14.54
CA GLY A 435 7.84 -7.81 14.57
C GLY A 435 7.62 -6.35 14.22
N ALA A 436 6.44 -6.07 13.68
CA ALA A 436 6.13 -4.73 13.20
C ALA A 436 6.04 -3.71 14.36
N TRP A 437 5.70 -4.13 15.59
CA TRP A 437 5.61 -3.27 16.78
C TRP A 437 6.18 -4.01 17.99
N ALA A 438 7.20 -3.45 18.64
CA ALA A 438 7.75 -4.04 19.85
C ALA A 438 6.77 -3.86 21.02
N HIS A 439 6.72 -4.85 21.92
CA HIS A 439 5.82 -4.81 23.06
C HIS A 439 6.09 -3.57 23.94
N GLY A 440 5.07 -2.72 24.12
CA GLY A 440 5.17 -1.49 24.92
C GLY A 440 5.73 -0.27 24.19
N GLN A 441 5.86 -0.32 22.85
CA GLN A 441 6.08 0.89 22.06
C GLN A 441 4.91 1.87 22.19
N THR A 442 5.15 3.15 22.01
CA THR A 442 4.07 4.14 21.90
C THR A 442 3.43 4.06 20.52
N PRO A 443 2.13 4.32 20.37
CA PRO A 443 1.53 4.43 19.05
C PRO A 443 2.15 5.60 18.27
N GLU A 444 2.11 5.52 16.94
CA GLU A 444 2.47 6.60 16.04
C GLU A 444 1.21 7.09 15.30
N LEU A 445 1.10 8.40 15.10
CA LEU A 445 0.03 9.02 14.33
C LEU A 445 0.71 9.84 13.23
N ILE A 446 0.35 9.59 11.97
CA ILE A 446 0.98 10.22 10.80
C ILE A 446 0.00 11.07 10.00
N GLY A 447 -1.31 10.94 10.22
CA GLY A 447 -2.30 11.77 9.53
C GLY A 447 -3.72 11.66 10.07
N CYS A 448 -4.52 12.67 9.71
CA CYS A 448 -5.95 12.75 9.93
C CYS A 448 -6.62 13.19 8.63
N TYR A 449 -7.51 12.37 8.07
CA TYR A 449 -8.11 12.61 6.75
C TYR A 449 -9.65 12.56 6.77
N PRO A 450 -10.35 13.48 6.08
CA PRO A 450 -9.79 14.67 5.45
C PRO A 450 -9.17 15.61 6.50
N ALA A 451 -8.19 16.40 6.06
CA ALA A 451 -7.48 17.34 6.93
C ALA A 451 -8.30 18.60 7.25
N GLU A 452 -9.48 18.75 6.61
CA GLU A 452 -10.42 19.82 6.87
C GLU A 452 -11.82 19.28 7.14
N ALA A 453 -12.52 19.87 8.11
CA ALA A 453 -13.82 19.42 8.56
C ALA A 453 -14.68 20.59 9.10
N PRO A 454 -16.02 20.45 9.14
CA PRO A 454 -16.87 21.44 9.80
C PRO A 454 -16.62 21.53 11.30
N ALA A 455 -16.54 22.74 11.84
CA ALA A 455 -16.46 23.02 13.28
C ALA A 455 -17.69 22.51 14.06
N THR A 456 -18.82 22.33 13.38
CA THR A 456 -20.01 21.69 13.97
C THR A 456 -19.82 20.21 14.32
N GLY A 457 -18.74 19.58 13.84
CA GLY A 457 -18.49 18.15 14.02
C GLY A 457 -19.41 17.27 13.17
N GLY A 458 -19.52 16.00 13.54
CA GLY A 458 -20.43 15.03 12.92
C GLY A 458 -19.89 14.38 11.64
N VAL A 459 -18.68 14.74 11.20
CA VAL A 459 -18.00 14.08 10.08
C VAL A 459 -17.10 12.95 10.59
N VAL A 460 -17.03 11.86 9.83
CA VAL A 460 -16.06 10.81 10.09
C VAL A 460 -14.69 11.24 9.54
N VAL A 461 -13.67 11.12 10.39
CA VAL A 461 -12.25 11.27 10.03
C VAL A 461 -11.55 9.92 10.16
N VAL A 462 -10.54 9.74 9.33
CA VAL A 462 -9.64 8.59 9.28
C VAL A 462 -8.32 9.02 9.91
N LEU A 463 -7.99 8.43 11.05
CA LEU A 463 -6.70 8.58 11.71
C LEU A 463 -5.78 7.46 11.23
N VAL A 464 -4.62 7.85 10.70
CA VAL A 464 -3.66 6.94 10.08
C VAL A 464 -2.38 6.97 10.88
N GLY A 465 -1.82 5.80 11.16
CA GLY A 465 -0.65 5.67 12.00
C GLY A 465 -0.24 4.21 12.15
N PHE A 466 0.33 3.89 13.31
CA PHE A 466 0.84 2.56 13.60
C PHE A 466 0.75 2.24 15.10
N GLY A 467 0.49 0.99 15.44
CA GLY A 467 0.43 0.54 16.84
C GLY A 467 -0.85 0.91 17.60
N PHE A 468 -1.95 1.19 16.91
CA PHE A 468 -3.23 1.45 17.55
C PHE A 468 -3.78 0.17 18.17
N GLN A 469 -4.06 0.16 19.48
CA GLN A 469 -4.58 -1.01 20.18
C GLN A 469 -6.11 -1.13 20.13
N LYS A 470 -6.64 -2.33 20.42
CA LYS A 470 -8.09 -2.50 20.60
C LYS A 470 -8.53 -1.65 21.79
N GLY A 471 -9.57 -0.84 21.60
CA GLY A 471 -10.03 0.11 22.62
C GLY A 471 -9.24 1.42 22.69
N VAL A 472 -8.36 1.69 21.71
CA VAL A 472 -7.71 3.00 21.52
C VAL A 472 -8.74 4.13 21.56
N GLN A 473 -8.36 5.24 22.17
CA GLN A 473 -9.15 6.47 22.23
C GLN A 473 -8.54 7.52 21.31
N ALA A 474 -9.37 8.43 20.80
CA ALA A 474 -8.92 9.57 20.00
C ALA A 474 -9.59 10.86 20.45
N SER A 475 -8.88 11.97 20.30
CA SER A 475 -9.39 13.31 20.60
C SER A 475 -8.90 14.33 19.58
N VAL A 476 -9.69 15.39 19.40
CA VAL A 476 -9.35 16.55 18.58
C VAL A 476 -9.58 17.82 19.39
N GLY A 477 -8.57 18.69 19.46
CA GLY A 477 -8.64 19.89 20.30
C GLY A 477 -8.91 19.57 21.78
N GLY A 478 -8.45 18.40 22.24
CA GLY A 478 -8.72 17.87 23.57
C GLY A 478 -10.14 17.34 23.81
N GLN A 479 -11.02 17.36 22.81
CA GLN A 479 -12.36 16.79 22.89
C GLN A 479 -12.37 15.36 22.33
N ALA A 480 -12.96 14.42 23.06
CA ALA A 480 -13.03 13.03 22.64
C ALA A 480 -13.88 12.87 21.35
N CYS A 481 -13.38 12.07 20.42
CA CYS A 481 -14.15 11.68 19.25
C CYS A 481 -15.26 10.69 19.62
N GLN A 482 -16.32 10.65 18.81
CA GLN A 482 -17.46 9.74 19.00
C GLN A 482 -17.39 8.56 18.03
N GLY A 483 -18.06 7.46 18.38
CA GLY A 483 -18.21 6.32 17.45
C GLY A 483 -16.89 5.74 16.95
N LEU A 484 -15.85 5.74 17.80
CA LEU A 484 -14.53 5.30 17.42
C LEU A 484 -14.54 3.81 17.06
N GLU A 485 -14.04 3.51 15.86
CA GLU A 485 -13.85 2.15 15.36
C GLU A 485 -12.39 1.98 14.93
N ARG A 486 -11.73 0.96 15.49
CA ARG A 486 -10.40 0.55 15.03
C ARG A 486 -10.55 -0.41 13.86
N ARG A 487 -10.19 0.02 12.66
CA ARG A 487 -10.17 -0.83 11.46
C ARG A 487 -8.97 -1.77 11.46
N SER A 488 -7.82 -1.27 11.89
CA SER A 488 -6.57 -2.04 11.95
C SER A 488 -5.63 -1.43 13.01
N PRO A 489 -4.48 -2.06 13.28
CA PRO A 489 -3.40 -1.42 14.04
C PRO A 489 -2.89 -0.10 13.44
N ASN A 490 -3.24 0.21 12.19
CA ASN A 490 -2.71 1.35 11.46
C ASN A 490 -3.79 2.40 11.13
N GLN A 491 -5.05 2.10 11.43
CA GLN A 491 -6.17 2.96 11.08
C GLN A 491 -7.30 2.90 12.10
N VAL A 492 -7.73 4.09 12.52
CA VAL A 492 -8.92 4.31 13.35
C VAL A 492 -9.83 5.27 12.60
N VAL A 493 -11.13 5.02 12.63
CA VAL A 493 -12.13 6.00 12.20
C VAL A 493 -12.93 6.48 13.39
N CYS A 494 -13.29 7.76 13.40
CA CYS A 494 -14.13 8.31 14.45
C CYS A 494 -14.89 9.54 13.96
N THR A 495 -16.00 9.84 14.61
CA THR A 495 -16.79 11.04 14.36
C THR A 495 -16.24 12.22 15.14
N LEU A 496 -15.94 13.30 14.43
CA LEU A 496 -15.42 14.54 15.00
C LEU A 496 -16.46 15.17 15.95
N PRO A 497 -16.07 15.59 17.17
CA PRO A 497 -16.94 16.37 18.03
C PRO A 497 -17.11 17.81 17.48
N SER A 498 -18.09 18.55 17.99
CA SER A 498 -18.12 19.99 17.73
C SER A 498 -16.95 20.66 18.43
N ILE A 499 -16.18 21.44 17.69
CA ILE A 499 -14.96 22.12 18.14
C ILE A 499 -14.95 23.55 17.59
N ALA A 500 -14.15 24.44 18.19
CA ALA A 500 -14.03 25.81 17.70
C ALA A 500 -13.41 25.83 16.28
N PRO A 501 -13.73 26.81 15.41
CA PRO A 501 -12.99 26.99 14.17
C PRO A 501 -11.50 27.25 14.42
N GLY A 502 -10.64 26.71 13.55
CA GLY A 502 -9.17 26.82 13.65
C GLY A 502 -8.45 25.48 13.47
N SER A 503 -7.12 25.51 13.51
CA SER A 503 -6.28 24.32 13.51
C SER A 503 -6.29 23.64 14.88
N HIS A 504 -6.36 22.32 14.90
CA HIS A 504 -6.42 21.51 16.12
C HIS A 504 -5.41 20.38 16.09
N THR A 505 -4.87 20.11 17.28
CA THR A 505 -4.13 18.88 17.55
C THR A 505 -5.07 17.68 17.51
N VAL A 506 -4.63 16.61 16.88
CA VAL A 506 -5.27 15.30 16.93
C VAL A 506 -4.39 14.36 17.75
N ALA A 507 -4.98 13.66 18.71
CA ALA A 507 -4.25 12.76 19.60
C ALA A 507 -4.93 11.40 19.67
N VAL A 508 -4.12 10.35 19.82
CA VAL A 508 -4.56 8.97 20.08
C VAL A 508 -3.90 8.45 21.35
N THR A 509 -4.62 7.61 22.09
CA THR A 509 -4.14 7.03 23.34
C THR A 509 -4.59 5.58 23.44
N ASN A 510 -3.63 4.67 23.54
CA ASN A 510 -3.85 3.25 23.76
C ASN A 510 -4.25 2.98 25.22
N LEU A 511 -4.83 1.80 25.47
CA LEU A 511 -5.31 1.42 26.80
C LEU A 511 -4.17 1.24 27.83
N ASP A 512 -2.97 0.94 27.36
CA ASP A 512 -1.75 0.88 28.17
C ASP A 512 -1.19 2.26 28.57
N GLY A 513 -1.82 3.35 28.10
CA GLY A 513 -1.41 4.73 28.35
C GLY A 513 -0.42 5.28 27.33
N GLY A 514 0.06 4.48 26.36
CA GLY A 514 0.87 4.98 25.26
C GLY A 514 0.08 5.98 24.41
N SER A 515 0.63 7.17 24.18
CA SER A 515 -0.06 8.25 23.47
C SER A 515 0.84 8.95 22.46
N THR A 516 0.23 9.47 21.41
CA THR A 516 0.89 10.35 20.42
C THR A 516 -0.10 11.40 19.92
N ALA A 517 0.44 12.50 19.40
CA ALA A 517 -0.35 13.61 18.89
C ALA A 517 0.33 14.25 17.68
N LEU A 518 -0.50 14.74 16.76
CA LEU A 518 -0.09 15.60 15.65
C LEU A 518 -0.69 16.98 15.87
N GLU A 519 0.18 17.95 16.04
CA GLU A 519 -0.19 19.35 16.22
C GLU A 519 -0.70 19.94 14.90
N ASP A 520 -1.74 20.79 15.00
CA ASP A 520 -2.30 21.58 13.89
C ASP A 520 -2.64 20.82 12.60
N VAL A 521 -2.94 19.51 12.71
CA VAL A 521 -3.18 18.63 11.55
C VAL A 521 -4.61 18.69 11.01
N LEU A 522 -5.59 19.09 11.83
CA LEU A 522 -6.99 19.22 11.40
C LEU A 522 -7.44 20.67 11.45
N LEU A 523 -7.91 21.20 10.33
CA LEU A 523 -8.53 22.53 10.25
C LEU A 523 -10.07 22.41 10.33
N ALA A 524 -10.63 22.94 11.41
CA ALA A 524 -12.07 23.06 11.61
C ALA A 524 -12.58 24.39 11.05
N GLN A 525 -13.62 24.37 10.20
CA GLN A 525 -14.20 25.55 9.54
C GLN A 525 -15.68 25.76 9.84
#